data_AF-A0A5F5XHV7-F1
#
_entry.id   AF-A0A5F5XHV7-F1
#
_cell.length_a   1.000
_cell.length_b   1.000
_cell.length_c   1.000
_cell.angle_alpha   90.00
_cell.angle_beta   90.00
_cell.angle_gamma   90.00
#
_symmetry.space_group_name_H-M   'P 1'
#
loop_
_entity.id
_entity.type
_entity.pdbx_description
1 polymer ?
#
loop_
_entity_poly.entity_id
_entity_poly.type
_entity_poly.pdbx_seq_one_letter_code
_entity_poly.pdbx_strand_id
1 'polypeptide(L)'
;MSGAGSQLALFLFGCYVVALGVHTEEPRVAQHSEAEHYVAAVYEHQSIFTPSPLALVGRKQALDLMNQNLDIYEQQVTTAAQKGVQIIVFPEDGIHGFNFTRTSIYPFLDFMPSPQLVRWNPCLEPHRFNDTEVVPAFLLRRLKACRDEPSQGPTAKTG
;
A
#
# COMPACT_ATOMS: atom_id res chain seq x y z
N MET A 1 -12.45 -79.37 -2.47
CA MET A 1 -11.02 -78.98 -2.32
C MET A 1 -10.61 -78.21 -3.56
N SER A 2 -9.95 -77.07 -3.37
CA SER A 2 -9.36 -76.14 -4.36
C SER A 2 -10.34 -75.45 -5.31
N GLY A 3 -10.36 -74.13 -5.46
CA GLY A 3 -9.43 -73.10 -5.02
C GLY A 3 -9.53 -71.96 -6.04
N ALA A 4 -10.37 -70.96 -5.74
CA ALA A 4 -10.57 -69.78 -6.57
C ALA A 4 -9.36 -68.85 -6.40
N GLY A 5 -8.62 -68.61 -7.48
CA GLY A 5 -7.45 -67.73 -7.45
C GLY A 5 -7.02 -67.33 -8.85
N SER A 6 -7.74 -66.41 -9.49
CA SER A 6 -7.25 -65.77 -10.73
C SER A 6 -7.91 -64.42 -11.06
N GLN A 7 -8.34 -63.63 -10.06
CA GLN A 7 -8.91 -62.29 -10.29
C GLN A 7 -8.37 -61.21 -9.32
N LEU A 8 -7.50 -61.55 -8.37
CA LEU A 8 -7.02 -60.60 -7.35
C LEU A 8 -5.70 -59.88 -7.71
N ALA A 9 -5.04 -60.21 -8.82
CA ALA A 9 -3.73 -59.63 -9.14
C ALA A 9 -3.81 -58.31 -9.93
N LEU A 10 -4.95 -57.98 -10.55
CA LEU A 10 -5.08 -56.76 -11.37
C LEU A 10 -5.66 -55.56 -10.62
N PHE A 11 -6.27 -55.76 -9.44
CA PHE A 11 -6.83 -54.66 -8.65
C PHE A 11 -5.82 -53.96 -7.73
N LEU A 12 -4.64 -54.55 -7.49
CA LEU A 12 -3.64 -53.97 -6.58
C LEU A 12 -2.61 -53.06 -7.25
N PHE A 13 -2.51 -53.05 -8.59
CA PHE A 13 -1.62 -52.12 -9.30
C PHE A 13 -2.31 -50.79 -9.67
N GLY A 14 -3.64 -50.76 -9.72
CA GLY A 14 -4.43 -49.57 -10.04
C GLY A 14 -4.57 -48.55 -8.90
N CYS A 15 -4.35 -48.95 -7.64
CA CYS A 15 -4.49 -48.06 -6.49
C CYS A 15 -3.18 -47.38 -6.06
N TYR A 16 -2.03 -47.78 -6.61
CA TYR A 16 -0.74 -47.19 -6.20
C TYR A 16 -0.41 -45.86 -6.91
N VAL A 17 -1.02 -45.59 -8.07
CA VAL A 17 -0.72 -44.36 -8.83
C VAL A 17 -1.60 -43.17 -8.42
N VAL A 18 -2.69 -43.39 -7.68
CA VAL A 18 -3.61 -42.30 -7.28
C VAL A 18 -3.18 -41.62 -5.96
N ALA A 19 -2.20 -42.16 -5.22
CA ALA A 19 -1.81 -41.64 -3.90
C ALA A 19 -0.54 -40.76 -3.88
N LEU A 20 0.01 -40.36 -5.04
CA LEU A 20 1.13 -39.41 -5.10
C LEU A 20 0.79 -38.07 -5.78
N GLY A 21 -0.49 -37.82 -6.06
CA GLY A 21 -1.00 -36.53 -6.50
C GLY A 21 -1.21 -35.55 -5.35
N VAL A 22 -0.22 -35.37 -4.48
CA VAL A 22 -0.16 -34.17 -3.65
C VAL A 22 0.26 -33.05 -4.58
N HIS A 23 -0.72 -32.36 -5.17
CA HIS A 23 -0.49 -30.98 -5.58
C HIS A 23 -0.23 -30.19 -4.30
N THR A 24 1.04 -30.14 -3.91
CA THR A 24 1.54 -28.93 -3.29
C THR A 24 1.24 -27.84 -4.32
N GLU A 25 0.18 -27.07 -4.08
CA GLU A 25 0.18 -25.67 -4.48
C GLU A 25 1.37 -25.04 -3.75
N GLU A 26 2.55 -25.23 -4.35
CA GLU A 26 3.66 -24.31 -4.21
C GLU A 26 3.03 -22.93 -4.38
N PRO A 27 3.24 -21.99 -3.43
CA PRO A 27 2.88 -20.61 -3.64
C PRO A 27 3.46 -20.26 -4.99
N ARG A 28 2.62 -19.88 -5.96
CA ARG A 28 3.12 -19.30 -7.20
C ARG A 28 3.90 -18.08 -6.75
N VAL A 29 5.21 -18.24 -6.57
CA VAL A 29 6.16 -17.16 -6.67
C VAL A 29 5.86 -16.66 -8.06
N ALA A 30 5.13 -15.55 -8.13
CA ALA A 30 4.96 -14.84 -9.37
C ALA A 30 6.35 -14.76 -9.95
N GLN A 31 6.58 -15.42 -11.10
CA GLN A 31 7.84 -15.29 -11.79
C GLN A 31 8.00 -13.78 -11.97
N HIS A 32 8.93 -13.21 -11.20
CA HIS A 32 9.36 -11.85 -11.39
C HIS A 32 10.06 -11.86 -12.74
N SER A 33 9.27 -11.70 -13.81
CA SER A 33 9.73 -11.04 -15.01
C SER A 33 10.22 -9.68 -14.51
N GLU A 34 11.51 -9.59 -14.22
CA GLU A 34 12.15 -8.33 -13.92
C GLU A 34 11.84 -7.42 -15.11
N ALA A 35 11.00 -6.41 -14.87
CA ALA A 35 10.69 -5.46 -15.92
C ALA A 35 12.00 -4.74 -16.23
N GLU A 36 12.58 -4.99 -17.41
CA GLU A 36 13.86 -4.41 -17.81
C GLU A 36 13.82 -2.87 -17.79
N HIS A 37 12.62 -2.29 -17.89
CA HIS A 37 12.38 -0.85 -17.92
C HIS A 37 11.15 -0.48 -17.07
N TYR A 38 11.14 0.75 -16.58
CA TYR A 38 9.98 1.38 -15.96
C TYR A 38 9.78 2.79 -16.52
N VAL A 39 8.54 3.26 -16.46
CA VAL A 39 8.10 4.61 -16.79
C VAL A 39 7.97 5.40 -15.49
N ALA A 40 8.66 6.53 -15.43
CA ALA A 40 8.60 7.48 -14.33
C ALA A 40 7.84 8.76 -14.75
N ALA A 41 7.30 9.47 -13.77
CA ALA A 41 6.80 10.83 -13.92
C ALA A 41 7.45 11.76 -12.90
N VAL A 42 7.56 13.03 -13.27
CA VAL A 42 7.90 14.14 -12.37
C VAL A 42 6.82 15.19 -12.52
N TYR A 43 6.43 15.81 -11.43
CA TYR A 43 5.46 16.90 -11.45
C TYR A 43 6.09 18.17 -10.90
N GLU A 44 6.10 19.23 -11.71
CA GLU A 44 6.46 20.57 -11.26
C GLU A 44 5.24 21.21 -10.59
N HIS A 45 5.34 21.48 -9.29
CA HIS A 45 4.22 21.94 -8.48
C HIS A 45 4.24 23.45 -8.26
N GLN A 46 3.16 24.13 -8.64
CA GLN A 46 2.90 25.49 -8.18
C GLN A 46 2.32 25.44 -6.77
N SER A 47 3.22 25.49 -5.80
CA SER A 47 2.88 25.27 -4.40
C SER A 47 2.06 26.41 -3.79
N ILE A 48 1.06 26.05 -2.98
CA ILE A 48 0.24 26.99 -2.22
C ILE A 48 0.95 27.22 -0.88
N PHE A 49 1.40 28.45 -0.64
CA PHE A 49 2.17 28.81 0.55
C PHE A 49 1.41 29.77 1.46
N THR A 50 1.79 29.75 2.75
CA THR A 50 1.41 30.80 3.67
C THR A 50 2.11 32.12 3.29
N PRO A 51 1.40 33.26 3.28
CA PRO A 51 2.05 34.57 3.10
C PRO A 51 2.92 34.98 4.31
N SER A 52 2.77 34.27 5.45
CA SER A 52 3.41 34.61 6.72
C SER A 52 4.08 33.37 7.34
N PRO A 53 5.20 32.85 6.79
CA PRO A 53 5.85 31.61 7.26
C PRO A 53 6.50 31.74 8.66
N LEU A 54 6.67 32.97 9.15
CA LEU A 54 7.18 33.24 10.49
C LEU A 54 6.06 33.30 11.55
N ALA A 55 4.80 33.34 11.14
CA ALA A 55 3.67 33.38 12.07
C ALA A 55 3.47 32.03 12.77
N LEU A 56 3.15 32.07 14.05
CA LEU A 56 2.79 30.86 14.80
C LEU A 56 1.33 30.51 14.49
N VAL A 57 1.13 29.37 13.84
CA VAL A 57 -0.19 28.84 13.50
C VAL A 57 -0.51 27.61 14.34
N GLY A 58 -1.80 27.31 14.49
CA GLY A 58 -2.23 26.04 15.09
C GLY A 58 -2.10 24.88 14.11
N ARG A 59 -1.97 23.65 14.65
CA ARG A 59 -1.90 22.39 13.87
C ARG A 59 -3.02 22.27 12.83
N LYS A 60 -4.26 22.61 13.21
CA LYS A 60 -5.40 22.58 12.27
C LYS A 60 -5.18 23.46 11.04
N GLN A 61 -4.72 24.69 11.22
CA GLN A 61 -4.47 25.61 10.10
C GLN A 61 -3.31 25.11 9.22
N ALA A 62 -2.27 24.53 9.82
CA ALA A 62 -1.18 23.90 9.07
C ALA A 62 -1.68 22.73 8.21
N LEU A 63 -2.51 21.85 8.78
CA LEU A 63 -3.14 20.74 8.05
C LEU A 63 -4.04 21.26 6.91
N ASP A 64 -4.84 22.29 7.16
CA ASP A 64 -5.71 22.88 6.12
C ASP A 64 -4.91 23.42 4.92
N LEU A 65 -3.70 23.98 5.14
CA LEU A 65 -2.80 24.39 4.06
C LEU A 65 -2.19 23.19 3.35
N MET A 66 -1.63 22.23 4.09
CA MET A 66 -0.99 21.05 3.51
C MET A 66 -1.96 20.20 2.69
N ASN A 67 -3.21 20.09 3.14
CA ASN A 67 -4.27 19.37 2.41
C ASN A 67 -4.58 20.00 1.05
N GLN A 68 -4.50 21.32 0.89
CA GLN A 68 -4.71 21.97 -0.41
C GLN A 68 -3.64 21.55 -1.43
N ASN A 69 -2.38 21.43 -1.01
CA ASN A 69 -1.31 20.92 -1.86
C ASN A 69 -1.47 19.41 -2.13
N LEU A 70 -1.85 18.63 -1.12
CA LEU A 70 -2.09 17.19 -1.26
C LEU A 70 -3.26 16.86 -2.20
N ASP A 71 -4.33 17.67 -2.21
CA ASP A 71 -5.45 17.50 -3.14
C ASP A 71 -5.00 17.65 -4.61
N ILE A 72 -4.02 18.53 -4.88
CA ILE A 72 -3.41 18.67 -6.21
C ILE A 72 -2.53 17.45 -6.51
N TYR A 73 -1.72 16.99 -5.55
CA TYR A 73 -0.88 15.80 -5.73
C TYR A 73 -1.71 14.55 -6.01
N GLU A 74 -2.86 14.39 -5.36
CA GLU A 74 -3.79 13.28 -5.62
C GLU A 74 -4.23 13.24 -7.09
N GLN A 75 -4.53 14.39 -7.69
CA GLN A 75 -4.89 14.48 -9.11
C GLN A 75 -3.72 14.06 -10.00
N GLN A 76 -2.49 14.46 -9.66
CA GLN A 76 -1.30 14.10 -10.43
C GLN A 76 -0.96 12.61 -10.29
N VAL A 77 -1.07 12.04 -9.08
CA VAL A 77 -0.90 10.59 -8.88
C VAL A 77 -1.94 9.82 -9.70
N THR A 78 -3.19 10.25 -9.66
CA THR A 78 -4.27 9.61 -10.42
C THR A 78 -4.00 9.66 -11.93
N THR A 79 -3.56 10.82 -12.43
CA THR A 79 -3.21 11.01 -13.85
C THR A 79 -2.01 10.17 -14.27
N ALA A 80 -0.98 10.09 -13.44
CA ALA A 80 0.19 9.27 -13.70
C ALA A 80 -0.16 7.77 -13.69
N ALA A 81 -0.95 7.33 -12.73
CA ALA A 81 -1.43 5.95 -12.66
C ALA A 81 -2.24 5.55 -13.90
N GLN A 82 -3.13 6.43 -14.38
CA GLN A 82 -3.89 6.21 -15.63
C GLN A 82 -3.00 6.10 -16.87
N LYS A 83 -1.81 6.70 -16.85
CA LYS A 83 -0.80 6.61 -17.92
C LYS A 83 0.14 5.40 -17.77
N GLY A 84 -0.09 4.53 -16.79
CA GLY A 84 0.76 3.37 -16.54
C GLY A 84 2.16 3.74 -16.05
N VAL A 85 2.30 4.84 -15.31
CA VAL A 85 3.55 5.23 -14.64
C VAL A 85 3.76 4.40 -13.39
N GLN A 86 4.98 3.90 -13.15
CA GLN A 86 5.32 3.09 -11.96
C GLN A 86 5.74 3.94 -10.76
N ILE A 87 6.32 5.13 -11.00
CA ILE A 87 6.78 6.04 -9.96
C ILE A 87 6.57 7.49 -10.37
N ILE A 88 6.05 8.30 -9.45
CA ILE A 88 5.94 9.76 -9.61
C ILE A 88 6.71 10.45 -8.50
N VAL A 89 7.46 11.51 -8.85
CA VAL A 89 8.24 12.32 -7.90
C VAL A 89 7.67 13.73 -7.82
N PHE A 90 7.60 14.24 -6.59
CA PHE A 90 7.15 15.58 -6.23
C PHE A 90 8.31 16.46 -5.73
N PRO A 91 8.22 17.79 -5.86
CA PRO A 91 9.29 18.69 -5.44
C PRO A 91 9.44 18.75 -3.92
N GLU A 92 10.64 19.12 -3.48
CA GLU A 92 10.92 19.48 -2.09
C GLU A 92 10.01 20.63 -1.64
N ASP A 93 9.64 20.62 -0.35
CA ASP A 93 8.79 21.63 0.29
C ASP A 93 7.41 21.86 -0.37
N GLY A 94 6.98 21.03 -1.31
CA GLY A 94 5.76 21.28 -2.09
C GLY A 94 4.44 21.12 -1.31
N ILE A 95 4.49 20.58 -0.08
CA ILE A 95 3.31 20.40 0.79
C ILE A 95 3.13 21.59 1.74
N HIS A 96 4.21 22.07 2.37
CA HIS A 96 4.15 23.11 3.41
C HIS A 96 4.90 24.41 3.06
N GLY A 97 5.77 24.39 2.05
CA GLY A 97 6.63 25.50 1.67
C GLY A 97 7.88 25.65 2.52
N PHE A 98 8.54 26.81 2.40
CA PHE A 98 9.84 27.10 2.99
C PHE A 98 9.81 28.41 3.81
N ASN A 99 10.96 28.85 4.33
CA ASN A 99 11.15 30.08 5.14
C ASN A 99 10.56 30.05 6.56
N PHE A 100 10.48 28.88 7.18
CA PHE A 100 10.04 28.75 8.57
C PHE A 100 11.19 28.92 9.57
N THR A 101 10.84 29.29 10.80
CA THR A 101 11.71 29.13 11.98
C THR A 101 11.50 27.75 12.59
N ARG A 102 12.39 27.35 13.51
CA ARG A 102 12.21 26.10 14.29
C ARG A 102 10.86 26.04 15.03
N THR A 103 10.32 27.17 15.45
CA THR A 103 9.04 27.23 16.16
C THR A 103 7.86 27.29 15.19
N SER A 104 7.95 28.07 14.12
CA SER A 104 6.84 28.23 13.17
C SER A 104 6.64 27.02 12.26
N ILE A 105 7.67 26.19 12.03
CA ILE A 105 7.52 24.93 11.28
C ILE A 105 6.81 23.83 12.08
N TYR A 106 6.90 23.85 13.42
CA TYR A 106 6.47 22.75 14.27
C TYR A 106 5.04 22.24 13.99
N PRO A 107 4.03 23.11 13.75
CA PRO A 107 2.68 22.67 13.41
C PRO A 107 2.55 21.87 12.09
N PHE A 108 3.54 21.95 11.20
CA PHE A 108 3.56 21.28 9.89
C PHE A 108 4.22 19.90 9.91
N LEU A 109 4.85 19.52 11.02
CA LEU A 109 5.63 18.28 11.10
C LEU A 109 4.77 17.10 11.57
N ASP A 110 5.08 15.91 11.05
CA ASP A 110 4.52 14.64 11.47
C ASP A 110 5.61 13.78 12.10
N PHE A 111 5.19 12.84 12.95
CA PHE A 111 6.08 11.76 13.35
C PHE A 111 6.22 10.72 12.22
N MET A 112 7.44 10.44 11.80
CA MET A 112 7.75 9.42 10.79
C MET A 112 8.59 8.30 11.40
N PRO A 113 8.04 7.10 11.65
CA PRO A 113 8.81 5.98 12.17
C PRO A 113 9.80 5.47 11.11
N SER A 114 10.95 4.94 11.56
CA SER A 114 11.93 4.36 10.65
C SER A 114 11.36 3.13 9.93
N PRO A 115 11.38 3.10 8.57
CA PRO A 115 10.86 1.96 7.81
C PRO A 115 11.70 0.69 8.00
N GLN A 116 12.93 0.80 8.51
CA GLN A 116 13.76 -0.37 8.85
C GLN A 116 13.33 -1.05 10.14
N LEU A 117 12.72 -0.30 11.07
CA LEU A 117 12.31 -0.79 12.37
C LEU A 117 10.85 -1.23 12.40
N VAL A 118 10.01 -0.60 11.56
CA VAL A 118 8.57 -0.81 11.57
C VAL A 118 8.06 -1.01 10.15
N ARG A 119 7.43 -2.18 9.90
CA ARG A 119 6.54 -2.34 8.76
C ARG A 119 5.17 -1.79 9.13
N TRP A 120 4.77 -0.72 8.46
CA TRP A 120 3.52 -0.03 8.70
C TRP A 120 2.91 0.41 7.38
N ASN A 121 1.64 0.09 7.17
CA ASN A 121 0.85 0.66 6.10
C ASN A 121 -0.13 1.69 6.70
N PRO A 122 0.13 3.00 6.55
CA PRO A 122 -0.72 4.05 7.13
C PRO A 122 -2.17 4.06 6.64
N CYS A 123 -2.48 3.40 5.51
CA CYS A 123 -3.85 3.19 5.08
C CYS A 123 -4.60 2.12 5.87
N LEU A 124 -3.92 1.00 6.12
CA LEU A 124 -4.54 -0.18 6.76
C LEU A 124 -4.53 -0.05 8.29
N GLU A 125 -3.52 0.61 8.84
CA GLU A 125 -3.34 0.80 10.28
C GLU A 125 -3.21 2.30 10.62
N PRO A 126 -4.22 3.12 10.31
CA PRO A 126 -4.12 4.57 10.41
C PRO A 126 -3.96 5.14 11.82
N HIS A 127 -4.30 4.34 12.83
CA HIS A 127 -4.27 4.74 14.24
C HIS A 127 -3.10 4.10 15.01
N ARG A 128 -2.14 3.52 14.29
CA ARG A 128 -0.97 2.88 14.90
C ARG A 128 -0.01 3.89 15.54
N PHE A 129 0.08 5.07 14.95
CA PHE A 129 0.87 6.20 15.46
C PHE A 129 -0.02 7.45 15.52
N ASN A 130 0.30 8.34 16.45
CA ASN A 130 -0.33 9.66 16.54
C ASN A 130 0.45 10.66 15.71
N ASP A 131 -0.17 11.79 15.39
CA ASP A 131 0.45 12.92 14.68
C ASP A 131 1.02 12.52 13.31
N THR A 132 0.20 11.76 12.55
CA THR A 132 0.52 11.24 11.21
C THR A 132 -0.54 11.58 10.16
N GLU A 133 -1.19 12.74 10.31
CA GLU A 133 -2.30 13.16 9.43
C GLU A 133 -1.85 13.48 8.00
N VAL A 134 -0.58 13.88 7.82
CA VAL A 134 0.03 14.25 6.53
C VAL A 134 0.80 13.09 5.92
N VAL A 135 1.31 12.16 6.75
CA VAL A 135 1.84 10.87 6.28
C VAL A 135 0.87 10.34 5.22
N PRO A 136 1.33 9.77 4.09
CA PRO A 136 0.51 9.54 2.91
C PRO A 136 -0.75 8.68 3.13
N ALA A 137 -1.09 8.24 4.35
CA ALA A 137 -2.41 7.82 4.75
C ALA A 137 -3.54 8.64 4.11
N PHE A 138 -3.51 9.98 4.09
CA PHE A 138 -4.61 10.74 3.47
C PHE A 138 -4.62 10.62 1.94
N LEU A 139 -3.46 10.83 1.30
CA LEU A 139 -3.28 10.66 -0.15
C LEU A 139 -3.68 9.25 -0.60
N LEU A 140 -3.19 8.24 0.09
CA LEU A 140 -3.42 6.82 -0.21
C LEU A 140 -4.84 6.37 0.15
N ARG A 141 -5.49 6.91 1.19
CA ARG A 141 -6.90 6.59 1.52
C ARG A 141 -7.87 7.03 0.42
N ARG A 142 -7.53 8.09 -0.31
CA ARG A 142 -8.37 8.62 -1.39
C ARG A 142 -8.09 7.95 -2.74
N LEU A 143 -6.83 7.60 -2.99
CA LEU A 143 -6.46 6.67 -4.05
C LEU A 143 -7.11 5.30 -3.77
N LYS A 144 -7.75 4.71 -4.77
CA LYS A 144 -8.51 3.45 -4.64
C LYS A 144 -7.71 2.28 -4.04
N ALA A 145 -6.38 2.39 -4.00
CA ALA A 145 -5.43 1.44 -3.40
C ALA A 145 -5.77 1.01 -1.97
N CYS A 146 -6.47 1.84 -1.19
CA CYS A 146 -6.82 1.53 0.19
C CYS A 146 -8.31 1.26 0.43
N ARG A 147 -9.14 1.21 -0.64
CA ARG A 147 -10.60 1.16 -0.48
C ARG A 147 -11.21 -0.25 -0.46
N ASP A 148 -10.51 -1.32 -0.83
CA ASP A 148 -11.15 -2.65 -0.96
C ASP A 148 -10.27 -3.79 -0.40
N GLU A 149 -10.55 -4.24 0.84
CA GLU A 149 -10.48 -5.65 1.33
C GLU A 149 -11.03 -5.74 2.78
N PRO A 150 -12.33 -6.01 2.98
CA PRO A 150 -12.79 -6.59 4.23
C PRO A 150 -12.53 -8.11 4.18
N SER A 151 -11.54 -8.58 4.93
CA SER A 151 -11.36 -10.00 5.22
C SER A 151 -12.54 -10.53 6.06
N GLN A 152 -13.66 -10.84 5.42
CA GLN A 152 -14.66 -11.73 6.01
C GLN A 152 -14.12 -13.15 5.87
N GLY A 153 -13.46 -13.61 6.95
CA GLY A 153 -13.19 -15.03 7.14
C GLY A 153 -14.49 -15.84 7.06
N PRO A 154 -14.40 -17.14 6.72
CA PRO A 154 -15.57 -17.97 6.49
C PRO A 154 -16.45 -18.01 7.74
N THR A 155 -17.68 -17.50 7.62
CA THR A 155 -18.72 -17.72 8.63
C THR A 155 -19.00 -19.21 8.71
N ALA A 156 -18.62 -19.80 9.83
CA ALA A 156 -19.05 -21.13 10.20
C ALA A 156 -20.59 -21.14 10.24
N LYS A 157 -21.20 -21.92 9.34
CA LYS A 157 -22.61 -22.30 9.49
C LYS A 157 -22.69 -23.26 10.66
N THR A 158 -23.12 -22.76 11.81
CA THR A 158 -23.63 -23.60 12.88
C THR A 158 -25.03 -24.08 12.46
N GLY A 159 -25.29 -25.37 12.70
CA GLY A 159 -26.44 -26.12 12.18
C GLY A 159 -27.81 -25.74 12.71
#